data_AF-A0A815HJB1-F1
#
_entry.id   AF-A0A815HJB1-F1
#
_cell.length_a   1.000
_cell.length_b   1.000
_cell.length_c   1.000
_cell.angle_alpha   90.00
_cell.angle_beta   90.00
_cell.angle_gamma   90.00
#
_symmetry.space_group_name_H-M   'P 1'
#
loop_
_entity.id
_entity.type
_entity.pdbx_description
1 polymer ?
#
loop_
_entity_poly.entity_id
_entity_poly.type
_entity_poly.pdbx_seq_one_letter_code
_entity_poly.pdbx_strand_id
1 'polypeptide(L)'
;MAGFFFNDITRVALQSILGVPTPLIPDLRERRREPSEDDDRIRRVSPTQQEIRTVRRDVDRERRQAQRLARRLERMERKQEKSREKTLKKLARNTKSNKLPGKNIGLFGLTSCGKSTTINSLLGKELAETGVGETTKEITPYKGMGYTLWDVPGRNDELSYTNEKYMSHIKGLTHRLVIIEHTVKENLELLRLLDDLNLSYDIVVNKLDQVRENQRESFQSKIRREISSLKLEEVKNVYFLSAMYPDMFSDWLTMVDSLTNEYRYQSADPDSSSDSSSNSSSDSSSDSD
;
A
#
# COMPACT_ATOMS: atom_id res chain seq x y z
N MET A 1 38.77 -27.88 24.80
CA MET A 1 38.18 -28.89 25.72
C MET A 1 36.74 -28.50 25.99
N ALA A 2 35.86 -29.50 26.14
CA ALA A 2 34.40 -29.43 26.33
C ALA A 2 33.58 -29.21 25.05
N GLY A 3 33.22 -30.34 24.43
CA GLY A 3 32.20 -30.46 23.40
C GLY A 3 30.82 -30.68 24.01
N PHE A 4 29.85 -30.16 23.27
CA PHE A 4 28.41 -30.19 23.48
C PHE A 4 27.83 -31.61 23.47
N PHE A 5 26.87 -31.86 24.37
CA PHE A 5 25.92 -32.97 24.26
C PHE A 5 24.78 -32.57 23.33
N PHE A 6 24.58 -33.32 22.25
CA PHE A 6 23.31 -33.40 21.54
C PHE A 6 23.05 -34.84 21.13
N ASN A 7 21.87 -35.33 21.56
CA ASN A 7 20.97 -36.32 20.96
C ASN A 7 21.53 -37.59 20.29
N ASP A 8 21.23 -38.73 20.89
CA ASP A 8 21.12 -40.01 20.16
C ASP A 8 20.04 -40.95 20.77
N ILE A 9 18.81 -40.44 20.91
CA ILE A 9 17.62 -41.23 21.34
C ILE A 9 16.95 -41.98 20.15
N THR A 10 17.61 -42.15 18.99
CA THR A 10 16.96 -42.83 17.85
C THR A 10 17.84 -43.87 17.14
N ARG A 11 18.74 -44.55 17.85
CA ARG A 11 19.55 -45.62 17.26
C ARG A 11 19.68 -46.89 18.10
N VAL A 12 18.58 -47.41 18.66
CA VAL A 12 18.48 -48.84 19.00
C VAL A 12 17.07 -49.38 18.73
N ALA A 13 16.63 -49.22 17.48
CA ALA A 13 15.78 -50.20 16.83
C ALA A 13 16.61 -50.68 15.63
N LEU A 14 16.74 -52.00 15.47
CA LEU A 14 17.66 -52.72 14.56
C LEU A 14 19.01 -53.11 15.19
N GLN A 15 18.99 -54.13 16.04
CA GLN A 15 19.96 -55.24 16.00
C GLN A 15 19.47 -56.39 16.89
N SER A 16 18.28 -56.90 16.56
CA SER A 16 18.01 -58.33 16.69
C SER A 16 18.81 -59.02 15.57
N ILE A 17 19.42 -60.17 15.84
CA ILE A 17 20.42 -60.87 15.01
C ILE A 17 21.86 -60.46 15.40
N LEU A 18 22.36 -61.09 16.46
CA LEU A 18 23.68 -61.72 16.57
C LEU A 18 23.80 -62.22 18.01
N GLY A 19 23.54 -63.51 18.22
CA GLY A 19 23.47 -64.14 19.54
C GLY A 19 24.80 -64.09 20.28
N VAL A 20 24.87 -63.24 21.30
CA VAL A 20 25.97 -63.21 22.28
C VAL A 20 25.37 -63.40 23.67
N PRO A 21 25.89 -64.34 24.49
CA PRO A 21 25.27 -64.74 25.75
C PRO A 21 25.49 -63.73 26.88
N THR A 22 24.47 -63.57 27.71
CA THR A 22 24.38 -62.73 28.90
C THR A 22 25.28 -63.25 30.04
N PRO A 23 26.08 -62.42 30.75
CA PRO A 23 26.78 -62.87 31.95
C PRO A 23 25.89 -62.80 33.19
N LEU A 24 26.05 -63.82 34.04
CA LEU A 24 25.39 -64.03 35.33
C LEU A 24 25.69 -62.90 36.33
N ILE A 25 24.66 -62.35 36.98
CA ILE A 25 24.77 -61.41 38.10
C ILE A 25 24.88 -62.22 39.41
N PRO A 26 25.92 -62.04 40.25
CA PRO A 26 25.94 -62.59 41.59
C PRO A 26 25.06 -61.78 42.54
N ASP A 27 24.20 -62.47 43.25
CA ASP A 27 23.38 -61.97 44.35
C ASP A 27 24.26 -61.64 45.58
N LEU A 28 24.29 -60.37 45.97
CA LEU A 28 24.97 -59.90 47.19
C LEU A 28 24.10 -58.88 47.93
N ARG A 29 23.25 -59.44 48.80
CA ARG A 29 23.00 -59.07 50.19
C ARG A 29 22.82 -57.58 50.53
N GLU A 30 21.60 -57.29 50.97
CA GLU A 30 21.16 -56.22 51.87
C GLU A 30 22.28 -55.47 52.61
N ARG A 31 22.60 -54.27 52.15
CA ARG A 31 23.10 -53.20 53.01
C ARG A 31 21.96 -52.25 53.29
N ARG A 32 21.36 -52.39 54.48
CA ARG A 32 20.56 -51.36 55.16
C ARG A 32 21.41 -50.08 55.19
N ARG A 33 21.09 -49.11 54.34
CA ARG A 33 21.63 -47.75 54.46
C ARG A 33 20.80 -47.03 55.52
N GLU A 34 21.45 -46.55 56.56
CA GLU A 34 20.83 -45.58 57.47
C GLU A 34 20.53 -44.29 56.69
N PRO A 35 19.40 -43.62 56.95
CA PRO A 35 19.07 -42.37 56.28
C PRO A 35 20.02 -41.28 56.78
N SER A 36 20.82 -40.72 55.88
CA SER A 36 21.72 -39.60 56.19
C SER A 36 20.91 -38.30 56.32
N GLU A 37 21.39 -37.39 57.17
CA GLU A 37 20.83 -36.05 57.43
C GLU A 37 20.65 -35.16 56.18
N ASP A 38 21.11 -35.62 55.02
CA ASP A 38 20.94 -34.97 53.72
C ASP A 38 19.53 -35.15 53.12
N ASP A 39 18.76 -36.17 53.54
CA ASP A 39 17.40 -36.38 53.03
C ASP A 39 16.40 -35.33 53.55
N ASP A 40 16.69 -34.68 54.69
CA ASP A 40 15.86 -33.58 55.21
C ASP A 40 16.14 -32.23 54.53
N ARG A 41 17.28 -32.08 53.83
CA ARG A 41 17.54 -30.90 52.98
C ARG A 41 16.75 -30.96 51.67
N ILE A 42 16.48 -32.16 51.16
CA ILE A 42 15.73 -32.36 49.91
C ILE A 42 14.21 -32.13 50.10
N ARG A 43 13.72 -32.13 51.35
CA ARG A 43 12.29 -31.85 51.67
C ARG A 43 11.95 -30.38 51.91
N ARG A 44 12.92 -29.47 51.92
CA ARG A 44 12.62 -28.03 51.91
C ARG A 44 12.42 -27.60 50.46
N VAL A 45 11.17 -27.71 49.98
CA VAL A 45 10.73 -27.00 48.77
C VAL A 45 11.16 -25.54 48.94
N SER A 46 12.16 -25.10 48.18
CA SER A 46 12.73 -23.78 48.38
C SER A 46 11.62 -22.72 48.17
N PRO A 47 11.58 -21.65 49.00
CA PRO A 47 10.60 -20.55 48.85
C PRO A 47 10.51 -20.04 47.39
N THR A 48 11.64 -20.09 46.69
CA THR A 48 11.80 -19.80 45.27
C THR A 48 10.91 -20.61 44.32
N GLN A 49 10.64 -21.90 44.56
CA GLN A 49 9.74 -22.67 43.67
C GLN A 49 8.27 -22.31 43.86
N GLN A 50 7.86 -21.95 45.08
CA GLN A 50 6.50 -21.46 45.33
C GLN A 50 6.30 -20.06 44.74
N GLU A 51 7.28 -19.17 44.89
CA GLU A 51 7.29 -17.84 44.27
C GLU A 51 7.27 -17.92 42.75
N ILE A 52 8.05 -18.82 42.13
CA ILE A 52 7.99 -19.04 40.68
C ILE A 52 6.59 -19.52 40.25
N ARG A 53 5.92 -20.35 41.06
CA ARG A 53 4.55 -20.83 40.76
C ARG A 53 3.51 -19.72 40.89
N THR A 54 3.62 -18.83 41.88
CA THR A 54 2.70 -17.69 42.02
C THR A 54 2.89 -16.70 40.88
N VAL A 55 4.13 -16.30 40.60
CA VAL A 55 4.46 -15.40 39.47
C VAL A 55 3.95 -15.96 38.14
N ARG A 56 4.12 -17.26 37.87
CA ARG A 56 3.57 -17.89 36.65
C ARG A 56 2.05 -17.79 36.56
N ARG A 57 1.33 -18.00 37.68
CA ARG A 57 -0.13 -17.89 37.72
C ARG A 57 -0.60 -16.46 37.48
N ASP A 58 0.12 -15.47 38.03
CA ASP A 58 -0.21 -14.06 37.86
C ASP A 58 0.05 -13.61 36.42
N VAL A 59 1.19 -14.00 35.83
CA VAL A 59 1.48 -13.77 34.39
C VAL A 59 0.42 -14.42 33.50
N ASP A 60 -0.02 -15.65 33.79
CA ASP A 60 -1.09 -16.30 33.04
C ASP A 60 -2.45 -15.57 33.20
N ARG A 61 -2.72 -15.01 34.37
CA ARG A 61 -3.94 -14.24 34.65
C ARG A 61 -3.94 -12.93 33.88
N GLU A 62 -2.85 -12.18 33.90
CA GLU A 62 -2.67 -10.95 33.12
C GLU A 62 -2.76 -11.23 31.63
N ARG A 63 -2.10 -12.28 31.14
CA ARG A 63 -2.17 -12.69 29.73
C ARG A 63 -3.59 -12.99 29.29
N ARG A 64 -4.39 -13.67 30.13
CA ARG A 64 -5.82 -13.92 29.85
C ARG A 64 -6.65 -12.64 29.85
N GLN A 65 -6.35 -11.69 30.74
CA GLN A 65 -7.03 -10.38 30.76
C GLN A 65 -6.69 -9.57 29.50
N ALA A 66 -5.41 -9.47 29.15
CA ALA A 66 -4.94 -8.83 27.93
C ALA A 66 -5.59 -9.45 26.68
N GLN A 67 -5.68 -10.78 26.61
CA GLN A 67 -6.31 -11.46 25.49
C GLN A 67 -7.83 -11.20 25.40
N ARG A 68 -8.52 -11.02 26.53
CA ARG A 68 -9.95 -10.63 26.55
C ARG A 68 -10.14 -9.18 26.08
N LEU A 69 -9.29 -8.26 26.53
CA LEU A 69 -9.30 -6.86 26.10
C LEU A 69 -9.04 -6.74 24.60
N ALA A 70 -8.02 -7.43 24.08
CA ALA A 70 -7.71 -7.47 22.65
C ALA A 70 -8.90 -7.93 21.80
N ARG A 71 -9.57 -9.03 22.20
CA ARG A 71 -10.79 -9.51 21.51
C ARG A 71 -11.95 -8.51 21.58
N ARG A 72 -12.07 -7.75 22.67
CA ARG A 72 -13.11 -6.72 22.82
C ARG A 72 -12.82 -5.53 21.91
N LEU A 73 -11.58 -5.06 21.87
CA LEU A 73 -11.13 -3.98 20.98
C LEU A 73 -11.38 -4.35 19.53
N GLU A 74 -10.95 -5.53 19.10
CA GLU A 74 -11.14 -6.01 17.73
C GLU A 74 -12.63 -6.06 17.33
N ARG A 75 -13.52 -6.48 18.25
CA ARG A 75 -14.97 -6.47 18.01
C ARG A 75 -15.55 -5.07 17.90
N MET A 76 -15.03 -4.10 18.66
CA MET A 76 -15.48 -2.70 18.60
C MET A 76 -15.00 -2.06 17.30
N GLU A 77 -13.73 -2.23 16.94
CA GLU A 77 -13.15 -1.74 15.68
C GLU A 77 -13.93 -2.28 14.48
N ARG A 78 -14.18 -3.59 14.41
CA ARG A 78 -14.98 -4.19 13.32
C ARG A 78 -16.40 -3.64 13.24
N LYS A 79 -17.03 -3.33 14.38
CA LYS A 79 -18.39 -2.75 14.41
C LYS A 79 -18.36 -1.29 13.95
N GLN A 80 -17.39 -0.53 14.41
CA GLN A 80 -17.18 0.86 14.02
C GLN A 80 -16.91 0.95 12.52
N GLU A 81 -16.03 0.11 11.99
CA GLU A 81 -15.70 0.07 10.57
C GLU A 81 -16.92 -0.25 9.69
N LYS A 82 -17.69 -1.28 10.05
CA LYS A 82 -18.95 -1.60 9.34
C LYS A 82 -19.98 -0.47 9.42
N SER A 83 -20.03 0.24 10.54
CA SER A 83 -20.94 1.39 10.67
C SER A 83 -20.46 2.55 9.81
N ARG A 84 -19.16 2.79 9.75
CA ARG A 84 -18.50 3.83 8.95
C ARG A 84 -18.70 3.59 7.46
N GLU A 85 -18.43 2.39 6.97
CA GLU A 85 -18.69 1.98 5.59
C GLU A 85 -20.14 2.26 5.19
N LYS A 86 -21.11 1.93 6.06
CA LYS A 86 -22.53 2.20 5.80
C LYS A 86 -22.83 3.70 5.73
N THR A 87 -22.30 4.48 6.66
CA THR A 87 -22.48 5.95 6.68
C THR A 87 -21.86 6.57 5.44
N LEU A 88 -20.66 6.14 5.07
CA LEU A 88 -19.92 6.63 3.92
C LEU A 88 -20.64 6.28 2.60
N LYS A 89 -21.12 5.05 2.45
CA LYS A 89 -21.96 4.63 1.30
C LYS A 89 -23.28 5.40 1.23
N LYS A 90 -23.88 5.75 2.37
CA LYS A 90 -25.11 6.55 2.41
C LYS A 90 -24.83 8.00 2.01
N LEU A 91 -23.77 8.59 2.55
CA LEU A 91 -23.33 9.94 2.19
C LEU A 91 -23.01 10.01 0.71
N ALA A 92 -22.17 9.10 0.24
CA ALA A 92 -21.86 8.87 -1.16
C ALA A 92 -23.10 8.90 -2.05
N ARG A 93 -24.12 8.07 -1.78
CA ARG A 93 -25.32 8.03 -2.63
C ARG A 93 -26.09 9.34 -2.67
N ASN A 94 -26.10 10.08 -1.56
CA ASN A 94 -26.88 11.30 -1.42
C ASN A 94 -26.13 12.55 -1.91
N THR A 95 -24.81 12.53 -1.87
CA THR A 95 -23.97 13.65 -2.31
C THR A 95 -23.88 13.70 -3.83
N LYS A 96 -24.38 14.80 -4.41
CA LYS A 96 -24.20 15.09 -5.84
C LYS A 96 -22.75 15.48 -6.13
N SER A 97 -22.34 15.30 -7.38
CA SER A 97 -21.03 15.74 -7.84
C SER A 97 -20.98 17.26 -8.02
N ASN A 98 -19.85 17.87 -7.64
CA ASN A 98 -19.57 19.27 -7.98
C ASN A 98 -19.28 19.36 -9.49
N LYS A 99 -20.03 20.20 -10.22
CA LYS A 99 -19.72 20.50 -11.62
C LYS A 99 -18.50 21.42 -11.68
N LEU A 100 -17.32 20.83 -11.86
CA LEU A 100 -16.08 21.57 -12.07
C LEU A 100 -15.91 21.84 -13.58
N PRO A 101 -15.65 23.09 -14.01
CA PRO A 101 -15.47 23.41 -15.43
C PRO A 101 -14.13 22.86 -15.94
N GLY A 102 -14.12 22.38 -17.19
CA GLY A 102 -12.91 21.86 -17.85
C GLY A 102 -12.42 20.51 -17.28
N LYS A 103 -11.16 20.17 -17.57
CA LYS A 103 -10.53 18.93 -17.09
C LYS A 103 -9.99 19.13 -15.67
N ASN A 104 -10.45 18.32 -14.72
CA ASN A 104 -10.11 18.44 -13.31
C ASN A 104 -9.41 17.16 -12.84
N ILE A 105 -8.14 17.27 -12.44
CA ILE A 105 -7.28 16.13 -12.09
C ILE A 105 -6.95 16.26 -10.61
N GLY A 106 -7.43 15.32 -9.78
CA GLY A 106 -7.08 15.29 -8.36
C GLY A 106 -5.86 14.42 -8.11
N LEU A 107 -4.92 14.94 -7.32
CA LEU A 107 -3.76 14.23 -6.84
C LEU A 107 -3.96 13.90 -5.36
N PHE A 108 -3.87 12.62 -5.05
CA PHE A 108 -4.03 12.08 -3.70
C PHE A 108 -2.78 11.31 -3.30
N GLY A 109 -2.53 11.15 -2.01
CA GLY A 109 -1.36 10.42 -1.52
C GLY A 109 -0.87 10.99 -0.20
N LEU A 110 -0.09 10.19 0.54
CA LEU A 110 0.52 10.61 1.79
C LEU A 110 1.45 11.82 1.63
N THR A 111 1.75 12.48 2.74
CA THR A 111 2.76 13.53 2.79
C THR A 111 4.11 12.97 2.34
N SER A 112 4.85 13.77 1.57
CA SER A 112 6.16 13.42 1.02
C SER A 112 6.19 12.32 -0.05
N CYS A 113 5.06 11.78 -0.54
CA CYS A 113 5.07 10.86 -1.69
C CYS A 113 5.34 11.55 -3.04
N GLY A 114 5.47 12.88 -3.04
CA GLY A 114 5.84 13.69 -4.20
C GLY A 114 4.69 14.34 -4.97
N LYS A 115 3.49 14.50 -4.37
CA LYS A 115 2.36 15.22 -4.98
C LYS A 115 2.73 16.60 -5.53
N SER A 116 3.31 17.47 -4.70
CA SER A 116 3.73 18.81 -5.13
C SER A 116 4.74 18.76 -6.27
N THR A 117 5.69 17.81 -6.21
CA THR A 117 6.66 17.59 -7.29
C THR A 117 5.95 17.17 -8.58
N THR A 118 5.00 16.24 -8.52
CA THR A 118 4.20 15.83 -9.68
C THR A 118 3.39 17.01 -10.25
N ILE A 119 2.81 17.86 -9.41
CA ILE A 119 2.09 19.08 -9.84
C ILE A 119 3.03 20.01 -10.59
N ASN A 120 4.21 20.30 -10.02
CA ASN A 120 5.18 21.19 -10.64
C ASN A 120 5.68 20.65 -11.99
N SER A 121 5.96 19.35 -12.05
CA SER A 121 6.39 18.68 -13.27
C SER A 121 5.30 18.63 -14.35
N LEU A 122 4.02 18.46 -13.98
CA LEU A 122 2.90 18.53 -14.92
C LEU A 122 2.65 19.95 -15.44
N LEU A 123 2.86 20.97 -14.61
CA LEU A 123 2.72 22.38 -15.00
C LEU A 123 3.95 22.94 -15.72
N GLY A 124 5.09 22.25 -15.64
CA GLY A 124 6.38 22.73 -16.12
C GLY A 124 6.90 23.96 -15.36
N LYS A 125 6.42 24.20 -14.14
CA LYS A 125 6.74 25.37 -13.30
C LYS A 125 6.70 25.00 -11.82
N GLU A 126 7.58 25.59 -11.01
CA GLU A 126 7.58 25.43 -9.55
C GLU A 126 6.52 26.32 -8.90
N LEU A 127 5.30 25.81 -8.71
CA LEU A 127 4.16 26.55 -8.13
C LEU A 127 3.67 25.96 -6.81
N ALA A 128 3.70 24.64 -6.67
CA ALA A 128 3.41 23.95 -5.42
C ALA A 128 4.67 23.89 -4.56
N GLU A 129 4.56 24.30 -3.29
CA GLU A 129 5.68 24.24 -2.37
C GLU A 129 6.12 22.78 -2.14
N THR A 130 7.41 22.53 -2.34
CA THR A 130 8.06 21.23 -2.07
C THR A 130 8.95 21.37 -0.83
N GLY A 131 8.67 20.61 0.22
CA GLY A 131 9.41 20.69 1.49
C GLY A 131 8.90 19.71 2.54
N VAL A 132 9.60 19.63 3.68
CA VAL A 132 9.25 18.73 4.79
C VAL A 132 8.13 19.37 5.63
N GLY A 133 6.88 18.97 5.38
CA GLY A 133 5.73 19.38 6.17
C GLY A 133 4.40 19.11 5.48
N GLU A 134 3.35 18.83 6.26
CA GLU A 134 1.96 18.93 5.80
C GLU A 134 1.57 20.40 5.66
N THR A 135 1.94 21.02 4.54
CA THR A 135 1.60 22.43 4.32
C THR A 135 0.14 22.60 3.87
N THR A 136 -0.42 21.59 3.18
CA THR A 136 -1.76 21.66 2.59
C THR A 136 -2.83 21.21 3.59
N LYS A 137 -3.62 22.14 4.14
CA LYS A 137 -4.79 21.84 5.01
C LYS A 137 -6.12 21.79 4.26
N GLU A 138 -6.15 22.35 3.06
CA GLU A 138 -7.34 22.52 2.23
C GLU A 138 -7.07 22.01 0.81
N ILE A 139 -8.12 21.65 0.07
CA ILE A 139 -7.97 21.24 -1.33
C ILE A 139 -7.54 22.46 -2.16
N THR A 140 -6.34 22.40 -2.76
CA THR A 140 -5.72 23.56 -3.44
C THR A 140 -5.71 23.40 -4.96
N PRO A 141 -6.28 24.34 -5.73
CA PRO A 141 -6.23 24.32 -7.18
C PRO A 141 -4.94 24.94 -7.75
N TYR A 142 -4.37 24.28 -8.75
CA TYR A 142 -3.31 24.80 -9.61
C TYR A 142 -3.77 24.77 -11.07
N LYS A 143 -3.86 25.94 -11.70
CA LYS A 143 -4.41 26.08 -13.05
C LYS A 143 -3.34 25.84 -14.10
N GLY A 144 -3.60 24.92 -15.02
CA GLY A 144 -2.88 24.75 -16.27
C GLY A 144 -3.68 25.29 -17.45
N MET A 145 -3.16 25.12 -18.67
CA MET A 145 -3.88 25.47 -19.90
C MET A 145 -4.94 24.40 -20.20
N GLY A 146 -6.22 24.70 -19.93
CA GLY A 146 -7.35 23.80 -20.22
C GLY A 146 -7.62 22.72 -19.16
N TYR A 147 -6.83 22.68 -18.07
CA TYR A 147 -7.01 21.77 -16.95
C TYR A 147 -6.71 22.43 -15.60
N THR A 148 -7.21 21.83 -14.52
CA THR A 148 -6.88 22.20 -13.14
C THR A 148 -6.37 20.97 -12.41
N LEU A 149 -5.20 21.09 -11.79
CA LEU A 149 -4.66 20.10 -10.86
C LEU A 149 -5.12 20.45 -9.45
N TRP A 150 -5.63 19.47 -8.71
CA TRP A 150 -6.09 19.65 -7.35
C TRP A 150 -5.16 18.87 -6.42
N ASP A 151 -4.38 19.57 -5.60
CA ASP A 151 -3.66 18.94 -4.50
C ASP A 151 -4.67 18.65 -3.38
N VAL A 152 -5.00 17.36 -3.23
CA VAL A 152 -5.91 16.92 -2.19
C VAL A 152 -5.06 16.43 -1.01
N PRO A 153 -5.14 17.08 0.16
CA PRO A 153 -4.32 16.71 1.30
C PRO A 153 -4.60 15.26 1.70
N GLY A 154 -3.52 14.50 1.84
CA GLY A 154 -3.51 13.09 2.19
C GLY A 154 -3.74 12.88 3.68
N ARG A 155 -4.87 13.37 4.19
CA ARG A 155 -5.29 13.07 5.55
C ARG A 155 -5.92 11.68 5.54
N ASN A 156 -5.20 10.69 6.06
CA ASN A 156 -5.74 9.38 6.40
C ASN A 156 -6.65 9.46 7.65
N ASP A 157 -7.17 10.65 7.94
CA ASP A 157 -8.02 11.00 9.05
C ASP A 157 -9.45 10.68 8.62
N GLU A 158 -9.98 9.61 9.20
CA GLU A 158 -11.32 9.03 8.99
C GLU A 158 -12.48 10.06 8.90
N LEU A 159 -12.31 11.23 9.53
CA LEU A 159 -13.28 12.34 9.55
C LEU A 159 -13.41 13.05 8.19
N SER A 160 -12.32 13.16 7.43
CA SER A 160 -12.30 13.92 6.17
C SER A 160 -13.19 13.29 5.09
N TYR A 161 -13.26 11.96 5.06
CA TYR A 161 -14.08 11.20 4.10
C TYR A 161 -15.57 11.29 4.36
N THR A 162 -15.98 11.59 5.60
CA THR A 162 -17.39 11.83 5.96
C THR A 162 -17.87 13.24 5.65
N ASN A 163 -17.03 14.08 5.03
CA ASN A 163 -17.37 15.43 4.64
C ASN A 163 -18.06 15.46 3.26
N GLU A 164 -19.28 15.98 3.20
CA GLU A 164 -20.04 16.14 1.95
C GLU A 164 -19.29 16.99 0.91
N LYS A 165 -18.59 18.04 1.34
CA LYS A 165 -17.81 18.91 0.43
C LYS A 165 -16.67 18.13 -0.23
N TYR A 166 -15.99 17.29 0.53
CA TYR A 166 -14.92 16.42 0.05
C TYR A 166 -15.47 15.38 -0.94
N MET A 167 -16.56 14.70 -0.56
CA MET A 167 -17.23 13.71 -1.39
C MET A 167 -17.71 14.28 -2.73
N SER A 168 -18.36 15.46 -2.68
CA SER A 168 -18.83 16.17 -3.87
C SER A 168 -17.67 16.58 -4.77
N HIS A 169 -16.56 17.02 -4.18
CA HIS A 169 -15.36 17.40 -4.92
C HIS A 169 -14.71 16.19 -5.59
N ILE A 170 -14.48 15.08 -4.88
CA ILE A 170 -13.93 13.86 -5.46
C ILE A 170 -14.74 13.41 -6.65
N LYS A 171 -16.08 13.35 -6.53
CA LYS A 171 -16.97 12.97 -7.63
C LYS A 171 -16.94 13.92 -8.82
N GLY A 172 -16.55 15.18 -8.61
CA GLY A 172 -16.44 16.20 -9.65
C GLY A 172 -15.18 16.10 -10.49
N LEU A 173 -14.17 15.36 -10.04
CA LEU A 173 -12.91 15.21 -10.76
C LEU A 173 -13.08 14.32 -12.00
N THR A 174 -12.41 14.73 -13.08
CA THR A 174 -12.29 13.98 -14.33
C THR A 174 -11.31 12.81 -14.16
N HIS A 175 -10.14 13.08 -13.57
CA HIS A 175 -9.12 12.07 -13.27
C HIS A 175 -8.74 12.09 -11.79
N ARG A 176 -8.38 10.92 -11.27
CA ARG A 176 -7.97 10.72 -9.87
C ARG A 176 -6.64 9.97 -9.89
N LEU A 177 -5.56 10.67 -9.57
CA LEU A 177 -4.21 10.12 -9.48
C LEU A 177 -3.88 9.84 -8.02
N VAL A 178 -3.71 8.57 -7.66
CA VAL A 178 -3.29 8.16 -6.32
C VAL A 178 -1.80 7.88 -6.34
N ILE A 179 -1.03 8.79 -5.74
CA ILE A 179 0.42 8.75 -5.71
C ILE A 179 0.90 7.96 -4.50
N ILE A 180 1.70 6.92 -4.76
CA ILE A 180 2.30 6.05 -3.77
C ILE A 180 3.81 5.99 -3.96
N GLU A 181 4.54 5.65 -2.89
CA GLU A 181 6.00 5.49 -2.95
C GLU A 181 6.39 4.02 -2.77
N HIS A 182 5.87 3.32 -1.77
CA HIS A 182 6.34 1.98 -1.42
C HIS A 182 5.27 0.89 -1.43
N THR A 183 4.03 1.22 -1.14
CA THR A 183 2.93 0.25 -1.05
C THR A 183 1.58 0.90 -1.30
N VAL A 184 0.66 0.12 -1.85
CA VAL A 184 -0.73 0.53 -2.09
C VAL A 184 -1.50 0.68 -0.77
N LYS A 185 -1.06 -0.05 0.27
CA LYS A 185 -1.73 -0.11 1.58
C LYS A 185 -1.79 1.23 2.30
N GLU A 186 -0.83 2.12 2.02
CA GLU A 186 -0.77 3.48 2.57
C GLU A 186 -2.00 4.33 2.22
N ASN A 187 -2.68 4.02 1.12
CA ASN A 187 -3.87 4.76 0.66
C ASN A 187 -5.11 3.86 0.60
N LEU A 188 -5.11 2.71 1.30
CA LEU A 188 -6.14 1.69 1.16
C LEU A 188 -7.55 2.21 1.45
N GLU A 189 -7.70 3.08 2.44
CA GLU A 189 -9.01 3.66 2.79
C GLU A 189 -9.59 4.53 1.68
N LEU A 190 -8.75 5.37 1.07
CA LEU A 190 -9.13 6.17 -0.08
C LEU A 190 -9.45 5.29 -1.29
N LEU A 191 -8.62 4.29 -1.57
CA LEU A 191 -8.82 3.39 -2.72
C LEU A 191 -10.13 2.62 -2.61
N ARG A 192 -10.42 2.05 -1.43
CA ARG A 192 -11.70 1.39 -1.14
C ARG A 192 -12.88 2.34 -1.24
N LEU A 193 -12.71 3.59 -0.80
CA LEU A 193 -13.73 4.61 -0.97
C LEU A 193 -14.01 4.85 -2.46
N LEU A 194 -12.99 4.97 -3.29
CA LEU A 194 -13.17 5.16 -4.73
C LEU A 194 -13.85 3.96 -5.39
N ASP A 195 -13.46 2.72 -5.01
CA ASP A 195 -14.12 1.49 -5.45
C ASP A 195 -15.60 1.46 -5.03
N ASP A 196 -15.90 1.75 -3.76
CA ASP A 196 -17.26 1.79 -3.22
C ASP A 196 -18.15 2.88 -3.88
N LEU A 197 -17.52 3.89 -4.46
CA LEU A 197 -18.16 4.98 -5.21
C LEU A 197 -18.27 4.69 -6.71
N ASN A 198 -17.72 3.58 -7.20
CA ASN A 198 -17.54 3.28 -8.62
C ASN A 198 -16.84 4.42 -9.37
N LEU A 199 -15.81 4.97 -8.75
CA LEU A 199 -15.01 6.04 -9.32
C LEU A 199 -13.66 5.50 -9.75
N SER A 200 -13.47 5.41 -11.06
CA SER A 200 -12.18 5.04 -11.64
C SER A 200 -11.04 5.95 -11.20
N TYR A 201 -9.87 5.36 -11.00
CA TYR A 201 -8.64 6.08 -10.64
C TYR A 201 -7.39 5.38 -11.21
N ASP A 202 -6.29 6.12 -11.25
CA ASP A 202 -4.98 5.65 -11.68
C ASP A 202 -4.02 5.65 -10.49
N ILE A 203 -3.12 4.67 -10.44
CA ILE A 203 -2.07 4.58 -9.41
C ILE A 203 -0.76 5.05 -10.02
N VAL A 204 -0.11 6.00 -9.35
CA VAL A 204 1.21 6.52 -9.73
C VAL A 204 2.22 6.09 -8.67
N VAL A 205 3.08 5.15 -9.03
CA VAL A 205 4.22 4.74 -8.21
C VAL A 205 5.37 5.69 -8.51
N ASN A 206 5.57 6.64 -7.61
CA ASN A 206 6.55 7.71 -7.77
C ASN A 206 7.89 7.33 -7.13
N LYS A 207 8.92 8.14 -7.42
CA LYS A 207 10.29 8.00 -6.91
C LYS A 207 10.97 6.67 -7.29
N LEU A 208 10.64 6.13 -8.46
CA LEU A 208 11.28 4.90 -8.94
C LEU A 208 12.79 5.06 -9.17
N ASP A 209 13.28 6.30 -9.29
CA ASP A 209 14.71 6.64 -9.31
C ASP A 209 15.46 6.16 -8.06
N GLN A 210 14.78 6.03 -6.92
CA GLN A 210 15.36 5.54 -5.67
C GLN A 210 15.42 4.00 -5.59
N VAL A 211 14.72 3.31 -6.49
CA VAL A 211 14.73 1.86 -6.58
C VAL A 211 15.83 1.42 -7.53
N ARG A 212 16.75 0.60 -7.02
CA ARG A 212 17.85 0.02 -7.81
C ARG A 212 17.30 -0.76 -9.01
N GLU A 213 17.94 -0.60 -10.18
CA GLU A 213 17.52 -1.22 -11.44
C GLU A 213 17.19 -2.72 -11.30
N ASN A 214 18.09 -3.48 -10.67
CA ASN A 214 17.96 -4.91 -10.46
C ASN A 214 16.82 -5.32 -9.51
N GLN A 215 16.21 -4.37 -8.78
CA GLN A 215 15.08 -4.60 -7.90
C GLN A 215 13.76 -4.10 -8.49
N ARG A 216 13.78 -3.32 -9.58
CA ARG A 216 12.57 -2.67 -10.12
C ARG A 216 11.50 -3.68 -10.54
N GLU A 217 11.84 -4.70 -11.30
CA GLU A 217 10.87 -5.72 -11.72
C GLU A 217 10.19 -6.41 -10.54
N SER A 218 10.97 -6.76 -9.52
CA SER A 218 10.46 -7.39 -8.29
C SER A 218 9.55 -6.45 -7.51
N PHE A 219 9.88 -5.16 -7.47
CA PHE A 219 9.11 -4.10 -6.82
C PHE A 219 7.80 -3.84 -7.57
N GLN A 220 7.84 -3.70 -8.89
CA GLN A 220 6.64 -3.55 -9.73
C GLN A 220 5.69 -4.75 -9.56
N SER A 221 6.24 -5.97 -9.61
CA SER A 221 5.49 -7.20 -9.42
C SER A 221 4.85 -7.27 -8.03
N LYS A 222 5.55 -6.78 -6.98
CA LYS A 222 5.00 -6.66 -5.63
C LYS A 222 3.79 -5.72 -5.61
N ILE A 223 3.89 -4.53 -6.19
CA ILE A 223 2.79 -3.56 -6.23
C ILE A 223 1.58 -4.12 -6.99
N ARG A 224 1.79 -4.70 -8.18
CA ARG A 224 0.70 -5.32 -8.97
C ARG A 224 0.00 -6.45 -8.22
N ARG A 225 0.77 -7.28 -7.50
CA ARG A 225 0.22 -8.33 -6.64
C ARG A 225 -0.55 -7.75 -5.46
N GLU A 226 -0.08 -6.66 -4.85
CA GLU A 226 -0.82 -5.97 -3.77
C GLU A 226 -2.18 -5.50 -4.27
N ILE A 227 -2.24 -4.79 -5.40
CA ILE A 227 -3.49 -4.33 -6.05
C ILE A 227 -4.45 -5.52 -6.23
N SER A 228 -3.96 -6.61 -6.82
CA SER A 228 -4.76 -7.81 -7.08
C SER A 228 -5.25 -8.47 -5.78
N SER A 229 -4.40 -8.58 -4.77
CA SER A 229 -4.74 -9.21 -3.49
C SER A 229 -5.74 -8.39 -2.67
N LEU A 230 -5.70 -7.07 -2.82
CA LEU A 230 -6.61 -6.14 -2.16
C LEU A 230 -7.97 -6.05 -2.88
N LYS A 231 -8.09 -6.65 -4.07
CA LYS A 231 -9.30 -6.65 -4.90
C LYS A 231 -9.78 -5.24 -5.24
N LEU A 232 -8.84 -4.39 -5.65
CA LEU A 232 -9.15 -3.05 -6.14
C LEU A 232 -9.70 -3.15 -7.56
N GLU A 233 -10.94 -2.72 -7.78
CA GLU A 233 -11.69 -2.98 -9.02
C GLU A 233 -11.65 -1.79 -9.99
N GLU A 234 -11.61 -0.56 -9.47
CA GLU A 234 -11.72 0.67 -10.27
C GLU A 234 -10.35 1.24 -10.72
N VAL A 235 -9.28 0.43 -10.62
CA VAL A 235 -7.92 0.79 -11.08
C VAL A 235 -7.88 0.76 -12.61
N LYS A 236 -7.70 1.92 -13.25
CA LYS A 236 -7.55 2.03 -14.72
C LYS A 236 -6.13 1.70 -15.17
N ASN A 237 -5.15 2.44 -14.65
CA ASN A 237 -3.75 2.29 -15.01
C ASN A 237 -2.85 2.31 -13.78
N VAL A 238 -1.66 1.74 -13.94
CA VAL A 238 -0.58 1.79 -12.95
C VAL A 238 0.69 2.27 -13.64
N TYR A 239 1.18 3.43 -13.23
CA TYR A 239 2.36 4.08 -13.80
C TYR A 239 3.54 4.01 -12.82
N PHE A 240 4.71 3.62 -13.29
CA PHE A 240 5.94 3.53 -12.53
C PHE A 240 6.94 4.57 -13.03
N LEU A 241 7.10 5.67 -12.29
CA LEU A 241 7.81 6.85 -12.79
C LEU A 241 8.59 7.58 -11.68
N SER A 242 9.28 8.65 -12.09
CA SER A 242 9.83 9.66 -11.18
C SER A 242 9.36 11.02 -11.63
N ALA A 243 8.60 11.71 -10.77
CA ALA A 243 8.20 13.08 -11.01
C ALA A 243 9.38 14.06 -11.01
N MET A 244 10.48 13.71 -10.32
CA MET A 244 11.71 14.50 -10.30
C MET A 244 12.50 14.37 -11.61
N TYR A 245 12.35 13.23 -12.30
CA TYR A 245 13.01 12.95 -13.57
C TYR A 245 12.02 12.39 -14.61
N PRO A 246 11.12 13.24 -15.15
CA PRO A 246 10.08 12.83 -16.09
C PRO A 246 10.59 12.03 -17.30
N ASP A 247 11.76 12.41 -17.83
CA ASP A 247 12.31 11.82 -19.06
C ASP A 247 12.95 10.44 -18.84
N MET A 248 13.17 10.03 -17.58
CA MET A 248 13.83 8.75 -17.27
C MET A 248 12.90 7.54 -17.46
N PHE A 249 11.58 7.74 -17.36
CA PHE A 249 10.60 6.65 -17.37
C PHE A 249 9.48 6.93 -18.39
N SER A 250 9.32 6.02 -19.35
CA SER A 250 8.28 6.12 -20.41
C SER A 250 6.84 6.22 -19.87
N ASP A 251 6.63 5.71 -18.66
CA ASP A 251 5.33 5.78 -17.96
C ASP A 251 4.92 7.22 -17.67
N TRP A 252 5.85 8.18 -17.55
CA TRP A 252 5.51 9.60 -17.42
C TRP A 252 4.74 10.08 -18.66
N LEU A 253 5.31 9.86 -19.85
CA LEU A 253 4.67 10.26 -21.11
C LEU A 253 3.34 9.52 -21.29
N THR A 254 3.30 8.22 -20.99
CA THR A 254 2.07 7.40 -21.07
C THR A 254 0.97 7.92 -20.13
N MET A 255 1.34 8.37 -18.92
CA MET A 255 0.42 8.99 -17.97
C MET A 255 -0.10 10.32 -18.52
N VAL A 256 0.78 11.21 -18.99
CA VAL A 256 0.40 12.51 -19.56
C VAL A 256 -0.52 12.32 -20.78
N ASP A 257 -0.19 11.37 -21.65
CA ASP A 257 -1.00 10.99 -22.79
C ASP A 257 -2.38 10.49 -22.35
N SER A 258 -2.48 9.62 -21.35
CA SER A 258 -3.77 9.17 -20.79
C SER A 258 -4.61 10.32 -20.23
N LEU A 259 -3.96 11.29 -19.57
CA LEU A 259 -4.61 12.47 -19.03
C LEU A 259 -5.04 13.47 -20.11
N THR A 260 -4.48 13.43 -21.31
CA THR A 260 -4.71 14.42 -22.38
C THR A 260 -5.44 13.87 -23.62
N ASN A 261 -5.26 12.59 -23.97
CA ASN A 261 -5.69 11.98 -25.24
C ASN A 261 -7.20 11.70 -25.38
N GLU A 262 -8.04 12.18 -24.46
CA GLU A 262 -9.47 12.36 -24.76
C GLU A 262 -9.71 13.51 -25.77
N TYR A 263 -8.70 14.33 -26.10
CA TYR A 263 -8.85 15.48 -27.01
C TYR A 263 -8.34 15.28 -28.45
N ARG A 264 -7.58 14.21 -28.76
CA ARG A 264 -7.07 14.02 -30.14
C ARG A 264 -8.14 13.65 -31.17
N TYR A 265 -9.35 13.28 -30.74
CA TYR A 265 -10.45 12.92 -31.64
C TYR A 265 -11.54 14.00 -31.80
N GLN A 266 -11.43 15.14 -31.10
CA GLN A 266 -12.42 16.23 -31.21
C GLN A 266 -11.89 17.48 -31.92
N SER A 267 -10.60 17.53 -32.27
CA SER A 267 -9.98 18.64 -33.01
C SER A 267 -9.40 18.23 -34.36
N ALA A 268 -9.72 17.03 -34.85
CA ALA A 268 -9.44 16.65 -36.23
C ALA A 268 -10.67 16.99 -37.07
N ASP A 269 -10.70 18.21 -37.61
CA ASP A 269 -11.61 18.54 -38.71
C ASP A 269 -11.39 17.53 -39.85
N PRO A 270 -12.42 16.80 -40.30
CA PRO A 270 -12.28 15.82 -41.37
C PRO A 270 -12.21 16.46 -42.78
N ASP A 271 -12.24 17.79 -42.88
CA ASP A 271 -12.51 18.53 -44.12
C ASP A 271 -11.34 19.43 -44.59
N SER A 272 -10.12 18.90 -44.55
CA SER A 272 -9.02 19.47 -45.34
C SER A 272 -8.39 18.41 -46.24
N SER A 273 -9.20 17.81 -47.10
CA SER A 273 -8.71 17.18 -48.32
C SER A 273 -8.30 18.26 -49.31
N SER A 274 -7.04 18.16 -49.71
CA SER A 274 -6.40 18.74 -50.88
C SER A 274 -7.30 18.90 -52.11
N ASP A 275 -7.27 20.08 -52.71
CA ASP A 275 -7.32 20.23 -54.17
C ASP A 275 -6.56 21.50 -54.58
N SER A 276 -5.26 21.34 -54.84
CA SER A 276 -4.45 22.28 -55.60
C SER A 276 -4.12 21.65 -56.95
N SER A 277 -5.14 21.59 -57.81
CA SER A 277 -4.95 21.32 -59.23
C SER A 277 -4.38 22.57 -59.89
N SER A 278 -3.14 22.42 -60.33
CA SER A 278 -2.38 23.25 -61.25
C SER A 278 -3.22 23.81 -62.40
N ASN A 279 -3.25 25.14 -62.56
CA ASN A 279 -3.66 25.78 -63.80
C ASN A 279 -2.42 26.41 -64.46
N SER A 280 -1.83 25.65 -65.37
CA SER A 280 -0.83 26.12 -66.34
C SER A 280 -1.55 26.38 -67.65
N SER A 281 -1.67 27.64 -68.04
CA SER A 281 -1.92 28.03 -69.42
C SER A 281 -1.31 29.40 -69.66
N SER A 282 -0.16 29.35 -70.31
CA SER A 282 0.40 30.38 -71.17
C SER A 282 -0.67 30.97 -72.09
N ASP A 283 -0.73 32.29 -72.20
CA ASP A 283 -0.94 32.89 -73.51
C ASP A 283 -0.27 34.26 -73.62
N SER A 284 0.28 34.48 -74.80
CA SER A 284 1.20 35.56 -75.16
C SER A 284 0.69 36.20 -76.45
N SER A 285 0.30 37.48 -76.43
CA SER A 285 0.26 38.40 -77.57
C SER A 285 -0.16 39.79 -77.05
N SER A 286 0.69 40.80 -77.08
CA SER A 286 0.75 41.84 -78.13
C SER A 286 -0.59 42.56 -78.34
N ASP A 287 -0.68 43.84 -77.96
CA ASP A 287 -0.64 44.91 -78.95
C ASP A 287 -0.59 46.30 -78.32
N SER A 288 0.11 47.16 -79.05
CA SER A 288 0.35 48.57 -78.83
C SER A 288 -0.88 49.41 -79.22
N ASP A 289 -1.11 50.50 -78.51
CA ASP A 289 -1.35 51.85 -79.05
C ASP A 289 -1.23 52.89 -77.92
#